data_AF-A0A4Q6ARP4-F1
#
_entry.id   AF-A0A4Q6ARP4-F1
#
_cell.length_a   1.000
_cell.length_b   1.000
_cell.length_c   1.000
_cell.angle_alpha   90.00
_cell.angle_beta   90.00
_cell.angle_gamma   90.00
#
_symmetry.space_group_name_H-M   'P 1'
#
loop_
_entity.id
_entity.type
_entity.pdbx_description
1 polymer ?
#
loop_
_entity_poly.entity_id
_entity_poly.type
_entity_poly.pdbx_seq_one_letter_code
_entity_poly.pdbx_strand_id
1 'polypeptide(L)'
;PNYGGPAGRLSPVDQYQQPHRMGPSQGEGVAGIGPVTIKPTATLACPVVSALDRWITDSIQPAAMRWFGQPIAEIRQISAYSCRGMNGQRGARISEHAFGNALDIAGFTLADGRKVSVKDGWRGLPEEQGFLRDVQGAACQQFSTVLAPGSNVYHYDHIHVDLMRRSKGRVICQPAAVSGEAIASRASGGRYAGREPAITGSISKRRAPSMKANDDDWVEDESNIRDSGK
;
A
#
# COMPACT_ATOMS: atom_id res chain seq x y z
N PRO A 1 7.95 71.16 -42.79
CA PRO A 1 6.87 70.44 -43.51
C PRO A 1 7.17 68.94 -43.57
N ASN A 2 6.33 68.16 -42.89
CA ASN A 2 6.31 66.70 -42.86
C ASN A 2 6.00 66.11 -44.23
N TYR A 3 6.67 65.01 -44.58
CA TYR A 3 6.09 63.99 -45.45
C TYR A 3 6.15 62.64 -44.74
N GLY A 4 5.04 62.28 -44.10
CA GLY A 4 4.78 60.93 -43.61
C GLY A 4 4.25 60.06 -44.74
N GLY A 5 4.91 58.92 -44.98
CA GLY A 5 4.38 57.80 -45.75
C GLY A 5 3.79 56.74 -44.81
N PRO A 6 2.76 55.99 -45.22
CA PRO A 6 1.94 55.23 -44.30
C PRO A 6 2.68 54.01 -43.75
N ALA A 7 2.57 53.82 -42.43
CA ALA A 7 2.86 52.56 -41.78
C ALA A 7 1.97 51.46 -42.37
N GLY A 8 2.58 50.49 -43.05
CA GLY A 8 1.92 49.27 -43.48
C GLY A 8 1.30 48.59 -42.27
N ARG A 9 -0.04 48.49 -42.29
CA ARG A 9 -0.82 47.81 -41.26
C ARG A 9 -0.56 46.30 -41.43
N LEU A 10 0.28 45.73 -40.56
CA LEU A 10 0.46 44.28 -40.47
C LEU A 10 -0.89 43.63 -40.15
N SER A 11 -1.29 42.67 -40.99
CA SER A 11 -2.49 41.86 -40.85
C SER A 11 -2.42 40.95 -39.61
N PRO A 12 -3.48 40.87 -38.77
CA PRO A 12 -3.49 40.02 -37.59
C PRO A 12 -3.87 38.57 -37.96
N VAL A 13 -2.99 37.84 -38.64
CA VAL A 13 -3.15 36.39 -38.84
C VAL A 13 -1.79 35.71 -38.76
N ASP A 14 -1.17 35.73 -37.57
CA ASP A 14 -0.04 34.85 -37.24
C ASP A 14 0.07 34.62 -35.73
N GLN A 15 -1.08 34.60 -35.04
CA GLN A 15 -1.17 33.92 -33.74
C GLN A 15 -1.48 32.46 -34.02
N TYR A 16 -0.50 31.71 -34.54
CA TYR A 16 -0.49 30.28 -34.29
C TYR A 16 -0.44 30.11 -32.78
N GLN A 17 -1.61 29.89 -32.18
CA GLN A 17 -1.77 29.44 -30.81
C GLN A 17 -0.75 28.31 -30.62
N GLN A 18 0.33 28.60 -29.89
CA GLN A 18 1.26 27.56 -29.44
C GLN A 18 0.37 26.46 -28.87
N PRO A 19 0.43 25.21 -29.37
CA PRO A 19 -0.46 24.17 -28.89
C PRO A 19 -0.32 24.14 -27.36
N HIS A 20 -1.45 24.20 -26.66
CA HIS A 20 -1.48 24.14 -25.21
C HIS A 20 -0.57 22.98 -24.79
N ARG A 21 0.50 23.29 -24.05
CA ARG A 21 1.46 22.26 -23.62
C ARG A 21 0.67 21.19 -22.86
N MET A 22 0.55 20.01 -23.46
CA MET A 22 -0.01 18.85 -22.78
C MET A 22 1.07 18.28 -21.88
N GLY A 23 0.99 18.64 -20.61
CA GLY A 23 1.93 18.24 -19.58
C GLY A 23 1.84 19.17 -18.37
N PRO A 24 2.35 18.73 -17.21
CA PRO A 24 2.46 19.60 -16.04
C PRO A 24 3.24 20.87 -16.40
N SER A 25 2.87 22.00 -15.78
CA SER A 25 3.67 23.22 -15.85
C SER A 25 5.11 22.90 -15.42
N GLN A 26 6.09 23.62 -15.95
CA GLN A 26 7.51 23.53 -15.57
C GLN A 26 7.73 24.05 -14.14
N GLY A 27 6.95 23.54 -13.18
CA GLY A 27 7.08 23.83 -11.76
C GLY A 27 8.18 22.97 -11.15
N GLU A 28 8.67 23.41 -9.99
CA GLU A 28 9.56 22.61 -9.15
C GLU A 28 8.95 21.22 -8.91
N GLY A 29 9.72 20.18 -9.23
CA GLY A 29 9.26 18.82 -9.04
C GLY A 29 9.11 18.49 -7.55
N VAL A 30 8.37 17.43 -7.26
CA VAL A 30 8.14 16.93 -5.90
C VAL A 30 9.38 16.19 -5.43
N ALA A 31 10.16 16.83 -4.57
CA ALA A 31 11.34 16.23 -3.93
C ALA A 31 11.01 15.51 -2.61
N GLY A 32 9.82 15.76 -2.06
CA GLY A 32 9.35 15.11 -0.83
C GLY A 32 7.92 15.51 -0.49
N ILE A 33 7.34 14.77 0.45
CA ILE A 33 6.00 14.98 1.00
C ILE A 33 6.08 14.79 2.51
N GLY A 34 5.79 15.86 3.26
CA GLY A 34 6.06 15.90 4.69
C GLY A 34 7.52 15.53 4.99
N PRO A 35 7.80 14.60 5.92
CA PRO A 35 9.17 14.17 6.24
C PRO A 35 9.76 13.15 5.24
N VAL A 36 8.99 12.68 4.25
CA VAL A 36 9.41 11.62 3.33
C VAL A 36 10.01 12.24 2.06
N THR A 37 11.25 11.88 1.76
CA THR A 37 11.90 12.28 0.50
C THR A 37 11.42 11.39 -0.65
N ILE A 38 11.24 11.94 -1.85
CA ILE A 38 10.93 11.19 -3.07
C ILE A 38 12.13 11.29 -4.01
N LYS A 39 12.71 10.14 -4.38
CA LYS A 39 13.89 10.09 -5.25
C LYS A 39 13.70 9.19 -6.48
N PRO A 40 14.12 9.66 -7.67
CA PRO A 40 14.48 11.05 -7.98
C PRO A 40 13.26 11.99 -7.82
N THR A 41 13.49 13.30 -7.84
CA THR A 41 12.42 14.31 -7.81
C THR A 41 11.37 14.01 -8.90
N ALA A 42 10.09 14.03 -8.53
CA ALA A 42 9.00 13.62 -9.40
C ALA A 42 8.18 14.81 -9.89
N THR A 43 8.05 15.01 -11.20
CA THR A 43 7.10 15.99 -11.75
C THR A 43 5.70 15.37 -11.75
N LEU A 44 4.79 15.92 -10.94
CA LEU A 44 3.42 15.41 -10.74
C LEU A 44 2.38 16.53 -10.83
N ALA A 45 1.16 16.18 -11.22
CA ALA A 45 0.01 17.07 -11.17
C ALA A 45 -0.52 17.17 -9.73
N CYS A 46 -1.04 18.34 -9.35
CA CYS A 46 -1.51 18.62 -7.99
C CYS A 46 -2.47 17.57 -7.39
N PRO A 47 -3.46 17.03 -8.13
CA PRO A 47 -4.35 16.01 -7.57
C PRO A 47 -3.63 14.75 -7.09
N VAL A 48 -2.59 14.30 -7.83
CA VAL A 48 -1.79 13.14 -7.44
C VAL A 48 -0.93 13.44 -6.23
N VAL A 49 -0.35 14.64 -6.14
CA VAL A 49 0.42 15.05 -4.96
C VAL A 49 -0.45 14.98 -3.69
N SER A 50 -1.69 15.48 -3.76
CA SER A 50 -2.63 15.41 -2.64
C SER A 50 -3.05 13.98 -2.31
N ALA A 51 -3.25 13.11 -3.30
CA ALA A 51 -3.56 11.70 -3.06
C ALA A 51 -2.36 10.97 -2.42
N LEU A 52 -1.15 11.25 -2.90
CA LEU A 52 0.09 10.66 -2.39
C LEU A 52 0.38 11.11 -0.95
N ASP A 53 0.12 12.36 -0.60
CA ASP A 53 0.26 12.86 0.78
C ASP A 53 -0.64 12.13 1.78
N ARG A 54 -1.92 11.95 1.44
CA ARG A 54 -2.83 11.14 2.27
C ARG A 54 -2.38 9.68 2.33
N TRP A 55 -1.94 9.11 1.22
CA TRP A 55 -1.46 7.72 1.20
C TRP A 55 -0.22 7.53 2.09
N ILE A 56 0.72 8.46 2.05
CA ILE A 56 1.92 8.43 2.88
C ILE A 56 1.55 8.53 4.35
N THR A 57 0.78 9.57 4.70
CA THR A 57 0.48 9.92 6.09
C THR A 57 -0.46 8.91 6.74
N ASP A 58 -1.53 8.51 6.04
CA ASP A 58 -2.60 7.71 6.63
C ASP A 58 -2.36 6.20 6.48
N SER A 59 -1.45 5.77 5.61
CA SER A 59 -1.29 4.35 5.28
C SER A 59 0.15 3.86 5.29
N ILE A 60 1.06 4.46 4.51
CA ILE A 60 2.44 3.97 4.39
C ILE A 60 3.17 4.10 5.73
N GLN A 61 3.08 5.25 6.40
CA GLN A 61 3.75 5.45 7.69
C GLN A 61 3.21 4.52 8.79
N PRO A 62 1.89 4.41 9.01
CA PRO A 62 1.34 3.42 9.95
C PRO A 62 1.72 1.97 9.62
N ALA A 63 1.75 1.60 8.34
CA ALA A 63 2.16 0.26 7.91
C ALA A 63 3.65 0.02 8.21
N ALA A 64 4.53 0.98 7.93
CA ALA A 64 5.96 0.85 8.22
C ALA A 64 6.22 0.71 9.73
N MET A 65 5.50 1.47 10.56
CA MET A 65 5.56 1.32 12.01
C MET A 65 5.08 -0.05 12.48
N ARG A 66 3.98 -0.57 11.91
CA ARG A 66 3.45 -1.90 12.25
C ARG A 66 4.41 -3.03 11.88
N TRP A 67 4.96 -3.01 10.67
CA TRP A 67 5.77 -4.11 10.14
C TRP A 67 7.23 -4.05 10.55
N PHE A 68 7.78 -2.85 10.77
CA PHE A 68 9.22 -2.65 10.97
C PHE A 68 9.58 -1.85 12.21
N GLY A 69 8.60 -1.27 12.91
CA GLY A 69 8.84 -0.37 14.04
C GLY A 69 9.57 0.92 13.68
N GLN A 70 9.63 1.27 12.39
CA GLN A 70 10.40 2.40 11.88
C GLN A 70 9.61 3.12 10.77
N PRO A 71 9.66 4.46 10.74
CA PRO A 71 8.98 5.22 9.69
C PRO A 71 9.75 5.13 8.37
N ILE A 72 9.04 5.41 7.26
CA ILE A 72 9.69 5.61 5.96
C ILE A 72 10.33 7.00 5.93
N ALA A 73 11.59 7.06 5.51
CA ALA A 73 12.31 8.31 5.26
C ALA A 73 12.39 8.65 3.76
N GLU A 74 12.37 7.64 2.88
CA GLU A 74 12.47 7.84 1.43
C GLU A 74 11.57 6.87 0.64
N ILE A 75 10.95 7.39 -0.41
CA ILE A 75 10.30 6.61 -1.47
C ILE A 75 11.17 6.68 -2.72
N ARG A 76 11.54 5.51 -3.24
CA ARG A 76 12.24 5.38 -4.52
C ARG A 76 11.21 5.23 -5.63
N GLN A 77 11.08 6.23 -6.48
CA GLN A 77 10.28 6.17 -7.72
C GLN A 77 11.16 5.86 -8.93
N ILE A 78 10.58 5.26 -9.96
CA ILE A 78 11.29 4.92 -11.22
C ILE A 78 10.65 5.55 -12.46
N SER A 79 9.46 6.13 -12.32
CA SER A 79 8.79 6.88 -13.38
C SER A 79 7.71 7.78 -12.78
N ALA A 80 7.72 9.06 -13.18
CA ALA A 80 6.75 10.09 -12.83
C ALA A 80 6.22 10.71 -14.14
N TYR A 81 6.53 11.97 -14.47
CA TYR A 81 6.20 12.50 -15.79
C TYR A 81 6.96 11.76 -16.91
N SER A 82 6.23 11.25 -17.91
CA SER A 82 6.78 10.63 -19.11
C SER A 82 5.78 10.70 -20.26
N CYS A 83 6.07 11.49 -21.29
CA CYS A 83 5.19 11.67 -22.44
C CYS A 83 5.28 10.46 -23.41
N ARG A 84 4.45 9.44 -23.17
CA ARG A 84 4.38 8.23 -23.99
C ARG A 84 3.00 7.55 -23.95
N GLY A 85 2.78 6.63 -24.89
CA GLY A 85 1.65 5.69 -24.83
C GLY A 85 1.78 4.73 -23.65
N MET A 86 0.67 4.13 -23.23
CA MET A 86 0.61 3.09 -22.19
C MET A 86 1.62 1.97 -22.49
N ASN A 87 2.34 1.53 -21.45
CA ASN A 87 3.44 0.55 -21.54
C ASN A 87 4.54 0.92 -22.55
N GLY A 88 4.63 2.18 -23.02
CA GLY A 88 5.55 2.60 -24.08
C GLY A 88 5.18 2.12 -25.48
N GLN A 89 3.96 1.60 -25.68
CA GLN A 89 3.54 1.03 -26.96
C GLN A 89 3.07 2.11 -27.93
N ARG A 90 3.59 2.08 -29.17
CA ARG A 90 3.18 3.00 -30.23
C ARG A 90 1.72 2.76 -30.61
N GLY A 91 0.92 3.83 -30.68
CA GLY A 91 -0.50 3.76 -31.03
C GLY A 91 -1.42 3.32 -29.88
N ALA A 92 -0.86 2.97 -28.71
CA ALA A 92 -1.67 2.76 -27.51
C ALA A 92 -2.27 4.09 -27.02
N ARG A 93 -3.30 3.99 -26.18
CA ARG A 93 -3.83 5.14 -25.44
C ARG A 93 -2.69 5.84 -24.68
N ILE A 94 -2.77 7.16 -24.55
CA ILE A 94 -1.81 7.95 -23.78
C ILE A 94 -1.82 7.52 -22.31
N SER A 95 -0.63 7.38 -21.73
CA SER A 95 -0.44 7.03 -20.31
C SER A 95 -0.77 8.22 -19.40
N GLU A 96 -1.23 7.94 -18.19
CA GLU A 96 -1.40 8.97 -17.15
C GLU A 96 -0.08 9.64 -16.75
N HIS A 97 1.06 8.97 -16.94
CA HIS A 97 2.38 9.58 -16.79
C HIS A 97 2.59 10.79 -17.73
N ALA A 98 1.96 10.81 -18.91
CA ALA A 98 2.04 11.94 -19.84
C ALA A 98 1.30 13.17 -19.34
N PHE A 99 0.45 13.03 -18.33
CA PHE A 99 -0.27 14.12 -17.67
C PHE A 99 0.32 14.45 -16.29
N GLY A 100 1.42 13.80 -15.89
CA GLY A 100 1.92 13.87 -14.51
C GLY A 100 0.94 13.27 -13.49
N ASN A 101 -0.01 12.46 -13.95
CA ASN A 101 -1.13 11.94 -13.18
C ASN A 101 -0.88 10.50 -12.68
N ALA A 102 0.38 10.03 -12.72
CA ALA A 102 0.80 8.71 -12.30
C ALA A 102 2.21 8.70 -11.68
N LEU A 103 2.49 7.70 -10.85
CA LEU A 103 3.78 7.46 -10.21
C LEU A 103 4.07 5.95 -10.11
N ASP A 104 5.30 5.56 -10.43
CA ASP A 104 5.80 4.19 -10.30
C ASP A 104 6.80 4.11 -9.14
N ILE A 105 6.43 3.38 -8.07
CA ILE A 105 7.24 3.23 -6.86
C ILE A 105 7.95 1.89 -6.87
N ALA A 106 9.28 1.90 -6.79
CA ALA A 106 10.12 0.71 -6.79
C ALA A 106 10.59 0.28 -5.40
N GLY A 107 10.44 1.12 -4.37
CA GLY A 107 10.80 0.73 -3.01
C GLY A 107 10.81 1.87 -2.01
N PHE A 108 11.18 1.52 -0.79
CA PHE A 108 11.14 2.37 0.39
C PHE A 108 12.45 2.26 1.16
N THR A 109 12.91 3.36 1.76
CA THR A 109 13.99 3.37 2.74
C THR A 109 13.43 3.84 4.08
N LEU A 110 13.66 3.06 5.13
CA LEU A 110 13.25 3.34 6.49
C LEU A 110 14.24 4.33 7.14
N ALA A 111 13.83 4.98 8.23
CA ALA A 111 14.67 5.93 8.96
C ALA A 111 15.97 5.34 9.51
N ASP A 112 16.01 4.03 9.76
CA ASP A 112 17.21 3.30 10.18
C ASP A 112 18.10 2.84 9.00
N GLY A 113 17.75 3.21 7.76
CA GLY A 113 18.50 2.89 6.55
C GLY A 113 18.17 1.54 5.92
N ARG A 114 17.30 0.71 6.52
CA ARG A 114 16.80 -0.52 5.86
C ARG A 114 16.06 -0.16 4.57
N LYS A 115 16.21 -1.00 3.55
CA LYS A 115 15.59 -0.81 2.24
C LYS A 115 14.66 -1.97 1.93
N VAL A 116 13.45 -1.65 1.50
CA VAL A 116 12.46 -2.62 1.03
C VAL A 116 12.19 -2.32 -0.44
N SER A 117 12.75 -3.14 -1.34
CA SER A 117 12.44 -3.04 -2.76
C SER A 117 11.10 -3.72 -3.04
N VAL A 118 10.31 -3.18 -3.98
CA VAL A 118 9.08 -3.84 -4.42
C VAL A 118 9.44 -5.17 -5.09
N LYS A 119 10.43 -5.19 -5.99
CA LYS A 119 10.86 -6.38 -6.71
C LYS A 119 11.18 -7.57 -5.81
N ASP A 120 12.06 -7.38 -4.82
CA ASP A 120 12.57 -8.47 -4.00
C ASP A 120 11.63 -8.73 -2.81
N GLY A 121 11.08 -7.67 -2.21
CA GLY A 121 10.17 -7.76 -1.07
C GLY A 121 8.82 -8.38 -1.41
N TRP A 122 8.35 -8.31 -2.67
CA TRP A 122 7.01 -8.83 -3.04
C TRP A 122 6.81 -10.31 -2.78
N ARG A 123 7.90 -11.08 -2.79
CA ARG A 123 7.99 -12.52 -2.45
C ARG A 123 9.15 -12.79 -1.48
N GLY A 124 9.62 -11.75 -0.78
CA GLY A 124 10.79 -11.76 0.08
C GLY A 124 10.45 -12.19 1.51
N LEU A 125 10.95 -11.46 2.50
CA LEU A 125 10.65 -11.76 3.90
C LEU A 125 9.14 -11.58 4.20
N PRO A 126 8.58 -12.34 5.15
CA PRO A 126 7.16 -12.21 5.52
C PRO A 126 6.74 -10.79 5.84
N GLU A 127 7.58 -10.02 6.53
CA GLU A 127 7.31 -8.64 6.94
C GLU A 127 7.32 -7.67 5.75
N GLU A 128 8.24 -7.88 4.79
CA GLU A 128 8.29 -7.09 3.56
C GLU A 128 7.07 -7.37 2.67
N GLN A 129 6.70 -8.64 2.54
CA GLN A 129 5.49 -9.03 1.82
C GLN A 129 4.25 -8.41 2.48
N GLY A 130 4.15 -8.50 3.81
CA GLY A 130 3.06 -7.93 4.58
C GLY A 130 2.93 -6.42 4.35
N PHE A 131 4.04 -5.70 4.56
CA PHE A 131 4.10 -4.25 4.33
C PHE A 131 3.68 -3.86 2.91
N LEU A 132 4.25 -4.50 1.88
CA LEU A 132 3.96 -4.15 0.48
C LEU A 132 2.50 -4.43 0.09
N ARG A 133 1.84 -5.42 0.70
CA ARG A 133 0.42 -5.70 0.50
C ARG A 133 -0.49 -4.70 1.17
N ASP A 134 -0.15 -4.25 2.37
CA ASP A 134 -0.89 -3.17 3.03
C ASP A 134 -0.77 -1.86 2.26
N VAL A 135 0.45 -1.55 1.78
CA VAL A 135 0.73 -0.41 0.91
C VAL A 135 -0.13 -0.46 -0.36
N GLN A 136 -0.15 -1.61 -1.06
CA GLN A 136 -0.99 -1.81 -2.25
C GLN A 136 -2.50 -1.69 -1.91
N GLY A 137 -2.93 -2.35 -0.83
CA GLY A 137 -4.34 -2.39 -0.43
C GLY A 137 -4.90 -1.01 -0.11
N ALA A 138 -4.12 -0.19 0.60
CA ALA A 138 -4.47 1.20 0.86
C ALA A 138 -4.48 2.04 -0.43
N ALA A 139 -3.51 1.84 -1.32
CA ALA A 139 -3.50 2.53 -2.61
C ALA A 139 -4.78 2.25 -3.41
N CYS A 140 -5.27 1.01 -3.39
CA CYS A 140 -6.49 0.64 -4.12
C CYS A 140 -7.76 1.36 -3.61
N GLN A 141 -7.72 1.97 -2.43
CA GLN A 141 -8.81 2.77 -1.88
C GLN A 141 -8.72 4.26 -2.27
N GLN A 142 -7.53 4.73 -2.65
CA GLN A 142 -7.24 6.15 -2.87
C GLN A 142 -7.00 6.50 -4.35
N PHE A 143 -6.50 5.55 -5.13
CA PHE A 143 -6.18 5.73 -6.54
C PHE A 143 -7.18 5.00 -7.45
N SER A 144 -7.38 5.48 -8.67
CA SER A 144 -8.30 4.84 -9.61
C SER A 144 -7.65 3.69 -10.39
N THR A 145 -6.33 3.61 -10.39
CA THR A 145 -5.56 2.49 -10.93
C THR A 145 -4.39 2.18 -10.00
N VAL A 146 -4.27 0.91 -9.63
CA VAL A 146 -3.12 0.36 -8.92
C VAL A 146 -2.70 -0.93 -9.62
N LEU A 147 -1.48 -0.95 -10.13
CA LEU A 147 -0.88 -2.13 -10.77
C LEU A 147 0.41 -2.48 -10.03
N ALA A 148 0.40 -3.60 -9.33
CA ALA A 148 1.53 -4.11 -8.55
C ALA A 148 2.05 -5.43 -9.14
N PRO A 149 3.14 -6.01 -8.62
CA PRO A 149 3.67 -7.26 -9.18
C PRO A 149 2.65 -8.39 -9.19
N GLY A 150 2.54 -9.04 -10.35
CA GLY A 150 1.49 -10.01 -10.66
C GLY A 150 0.31 -9.46 -11.45
N SER A 151 0.23 -8.14 -11.68
CA SER A 151 -0.77 -7.55 -12.59
C SER A 151 -0.46 -7.86 -14.06
N ASN A 152 0.77 -7.65 -14.49
CA ASN A 152 1.33 -8.04 -15.79
C ASN A 152 2.86 -7.95 -15.76
N VAL A 153 3.51 -8.28 -16.89
CA VAL A 153 4.97 -8.28 -17.03
C VAL A 153 5.63 -6.90 -16.84
N TYR A 154 4.92 -5.81 -17.11
CA TYR A 154 5.50 -4.46 -17.02
C TYR A 154 5.59 -3.95 -15.57
N HIS A 155 4.85 -4.54 -14.63
CA HIS A 155 4.74 -4.06 -13.25
C HIS A 155 5.35 -5.06 -12.26
N TYR A 156 6.31 -5.88 -12.70
CA TYR A 156 6.89 -6.96 -11.88
C TYR A 156 7.82 -6.44 -10.76
N ASP A 157 8.30 -5.21 -10.87
CA ASP A 157 9.32 -4.62 -9.99
C ASP A 157 8.89 -3.30 -9.32
N HIS A 158 7.65 -2.85 -9.51
CA HIS A 158 7.13 -1.61 -8.95
C HIS A 158 5.61 -1.64 -8.73
N ILE A 159 5.12 -0.68 -7.95
CA ILE A 159 3.70 -0.38 -7.79
C ILE A 159 3.42 0.90 -8.59
N HIS A 160 2.59 0.78 -9.61
CA HIS A 160 2.06 1.90 -10.38
C HIS A 160 0.76 2.40 -9.74
N VAL A 161 0.64 3.71 -9.57
CA VAL A 161 -0.59 4.38 -9.13
C VAL A 161 -0.96 5.52 -10.07
N ASP A 162 -2.25 5.67 -10.39
CA ASP A 162 -2.76 6.80 -11.18
C ASP A 162 -4.19 7.23 -10.76
N LEU A 163 -4.59 8.41 -11.24
CA LEU A 163 -5.95 8.95 -11.09
C LEU A 163 -6.70 9.00 -12.43
N MET A 164 -6.47 8.03 -13.33
CA MET A 164 -7.15 7.93 -14.63
C MET A 164 -8.68 8.00 -14.46
N ARG A 165 -9.31 8.94 -15.15
CA ARG A 165 -10.78 9.08 -15.15
C ARG A 165 -11.38 8.09 -16.14
N ARG A 166 -12.42 7.36 -15.69
CA ARG A 166 -13.19 6.41 -16.51
C ARG A 166 -14.67 6.78 -16.44
N SER A 167 -15.39 6.58 -17.54
CA SER A 167 -16.79 7.00 -17.71
C SER A 167 -17.76 6.45 -16.67
N LYS A 168 -17.45 5.31 -16.04
CA LYS A 168 -18.26 4.68 -14.98
C LYS A 168 -17.57 4.66 -13.61
N GLY A 169 -16.54 5.47 -13.41
CA GLY A 169 -15.78 5.50 -12.14
C GLY A 169 -15.05 4.19 -11.80
N ARG A 170 -14.81 3.32 -12.80
CA ARG A 170 -14.18 2.01 -12.57
C ARG A 170 -12.78 2.17 -11.95
N VAL A 171 -12.58 1.56 -10.79
CA VAL A 171 -11.27 1.42 -10.14
C VAL A 171 -10.62 0.11 -10.60
N ILE A 172 -9.31 0.14 -10.84
CA ILE A 172 -8.50 -1.04 -11.15
C ILE A 172 -7.55 -1.26 -9.99
N CYS A 173 -7.62 -2.44 -9.38
CA CYS A 173 -6.68 -2.89 -8.35
C CYS A 173 -6.18 -4.28 -8.77
N GLN A 174 -4.96 -4.35 -9.29
CA GLN A 174 -4.39 -5.58 -9.84
C GLN A 174 -2.98 -5.84 -9.30
N PRO A 175 -2.67 -7.07 -8.84
CA PRO A 175 -3.64 -8.11 -8.49
C PRO A 175 -4.65 -7.62 -7.44
N ALA A 176 -5.75 -8.34 -7.23
CA ALA A 176 -6.70 -7.98 -6.19
C ALA A 176 -5.98 -7.88 -4.83
N ALA A 177 -6.25 -6.81 -4.08
CA ALA A 177 -5.61 -6.58 -2.79
C ALA A 177 -5.94 -7.70 -1.81
N VAL A 178 -4.93 -8.14 -1.07
CA VAL A 178 -5.02 -9.10 0.04
C VAL A 178 -4.33 -8.45 1.22
N SER A 179 -4.79 -8.68 2.46
CA SER A 179 -4.15 -8.09 3.64
C SER A 179 -2.71 -8.57 3.80
N GLY A 180 -1.86 -7.70 4.34
CA GLY A 180 -0.48 -8.01 4.66
C GLY A 180 -0.35 -9.19 5.60
N GLU A 181 -1.18 -9.27 6.64
CA GLU A 181 -1.16 -10.36 7.62
C GLU A 181 -1.45 -11.71 6.96
N ALA A 182 -2.40 -11.77 6.02
CA ALA A 182 -2.73 -13.02 5.34
C ALA A 182 -1.58 -13.52 4.46
N ILE A 183 -0.87 -12.60 3.78
CA ILE A 183 0.28 -12.97 2.96
C ILE A 183 1.50 -13.30 3.83
N ALA A 184 1.80 -12.50 4.84
CA ALA A 184 2.89 -12.76 5.79
C ALA A 184 2.72 -14.10 6.51
N SER A 185 1.49 -14.45 6.92
CA SER A 185 1.18 -15.75 7.55
C SER A 185 1.42 -16.94 6.61
N ARG A 186 1.12 -16.78 5.31
CA ARG A 186 1.42 -17.82 4.31
C ARG A 186 2.92 -17.95 4.06
N ALA A 187 3.63 -16.82 4.04
CA ALA A 187 5.08 -16.78 3.85
C ALA A 187 5.83 -17.38 5.06
N SER A 188 5.34 -17.19 6.28
CA SER A 188 5.91 -17.80 7.49
C SER A 188 5.59 -19.30 7.59
N GLY A 189 4.41 -19.72 7.14
CA GLY A 189 3.95 -21.12 7.15
C GLY A 189 4.78 -22.11 6.34
N GLY A 190 5.67 -21.65 5.46
CA GLY A 190 6.65 -22.49 4.76
C GLY A 190 7.85 -22.93 5.61
N ARG A 191 8.04 -22.37 6.82
CA ARG A 191 9.10 -22.76 7.76
C ARG A 191 8.58 -23.31 9.10
N TYR A 192 7.26 -23.39 9.28
CA TYR A 192 6.62 -23.72 10.57
C TYR A 192 5.48 -24.74 10.47
N ALA A 193 5.42 -25.56 9.41
CA ALA A 193 4.53 -26.73 9.33
C ALA A 193 4.98 -27.89 10.27
N GLY A 194 5.45 -27.57 11.48
CA GLY A 194 5.99 -28.51 12.46
C GLY A 194 5.94 -28.05 13.90
N ARG A 195 5.23 -26.95 14.23
CA ARG A 195 4.99 -26.59 15.64
C ARG A 195 3.52 -26.33 15.86
N GLU A 196 2.86 -27.30 16.47
CA GLU A 196 1.53 -27.14 17.06
C GLU A 196 1.45 -25.86 17.92
N PRO A 197 0.28 -25.21 18.02
CA PRO A 197 0.12 -24.02 18.83
C PRO A 197 0.06 -24.42 20.31
N ALA A 198 1.23 -24.59 20.92
CA ALA A 198 1.32 -24.59 22.38
C ALA A 198 1.41 -23.14 22.87
N ILE A 199 0.51 -22.81 23.79
CA ILE A 199 0.49 -21.62 24.67
C ILE A 199 -0.42 -20.48 24.18
N THR A 200 -1.71 -20.62 24.45
CA THR A 200 -2.49 -19.50 25.03
C THR A 200 -2.79 -19.85 26.48
N GLY A 201 -2.48 -18.92 27.38
CA GLY A 201 -2.53 -19.12 28.82
C GLY A 201 -3.96 -19.08 29.39
N SER A 202 -4.05 -19.67 30.58
CA SER A 202 -5.05 -19.45 31.65
C SER A 202 -6.52 -19.68 31.32
N ILE A 203 -7.01 -20.88 31.68
CA ILE A 203 -8.18 -21.07 32.57
C ILE A 203 -8.00 -22.46 33.21
N SER A 204 -7.87 -22.49 34.53
CA SER A 204 -7.87 -23.71 35.33
C SER A 204 -9.26 -24.37 35.25
N LYS A 205 -9.46 -25.30 34.31
CA LYS A 205 -10.59 -26.24 34.39
C LYS A 205 -10.28 -27.24 35.50
N ARG A 206 -10.93 -27.06 36.65
CA ARG A 206 -11.04 -28.09 37.68
C ARG A 206 -11.56 -29.37 37.03
N ARG A 207 -10.75 -30.43 37.07
CA ARG A 207 -11.14 -31.79 36.67
C ARG A 207 -12.11 -32.31 37.73
N ALA A 208 -13.37 -32.54 37.35
CA ALA A 208 -14.25 -33.39 38.13
C ALA A 208 -13.80 -34.85 37.95
N PRO A 209 -13.68 -35.68 39.01
CA PRO A 209 -13.34 -37.09 38.85
C PRO A 209 -14.53 -37.85 38.29
N SER A 210 -14.29 -38.64 37.25
CA SER A 210 -15.20 -39.67 36.75
C SER A 210 -15.24 -40.81 37.76
N MET A 211 -16.39 -41.04 38.39
CA MET A 211 -16.67 -42.26 39.14
C MET A 211 -16.95 -43.38 38.12
N LYS A 212 -16.13 -44.42 38.14
CA LYS A 212 -16.48 -45.74 37.61
C LYS A 212 -17.05 -46.56 38.76
N ALA A 213 -18.21 -47.13 38.53
CA ALA A 213 -18.87 -48.08 39.40
C ALA A 213 -18.04 -49.35 39.55
N ASN A 214 -17.96 -49.86 40.77
CA ASN A 214 -17.79 -51.27 41.09
C ASN A 214 -18.57 -51.54 42.38
N ASP A 215 -19.20 -52.70 42.37
CA ASP A 215 -20.26 -53.17 43.27
C ASP A 215 -19.73 -53.67 44.63
N ASP A 216 -20.70 -53.85 45.54
CA ASP A 216 -20.72 -54.71 46.73
C ASP A 216 -19.95 -54.26 48.00
N ASP A 217 -20.68 -53.83 49.04
CA ASP A 217 -20.96 -54.65 50.24
C ASP A 217 -21.70 -53.82 51.32
N TRP A 218 -22.61 -54.48 52.03
CA TRP A 218 -23.49 -53.93 53.08
C TRP A 218 -22.77 -53.82 54.44
N VAL A 219 -23.25 -52.94 55.33
CA VAL A 219 -23.48 -53.21 56.79
C VAL A 219 -24.08 -51.97 57.47
N GLU A 220 -25.07 -52.25 58.32
CA GLU A 220 -25.88 -51.38 59.18
C GLU A 220 -25.08 -50.72 60.32
N ASP A 221 -25.58 -49.62 60.89
CA ASP A 221 -26.04 -49.56 62.30
C ASP A 221 -26.34 -48.12 62.75
N GLU A 222 -27.42 -47.99 63.50
CA GLU A 222 -27.88 -46.82 64.21
C GLU A 222 -26.98 -46.50 65.42
N SER A 223 -26.94 -45.24 65.87
CA SER A 223 -27.37 -44.84 67.22
C SER A 223 -26.78 -43.51 67.72
N ASN A 224 -27.69 -42.75 68.35
CA ASN A 224 -27.54 -41.55 69.16
C ASN A 224 -26.32 -41.48 70.08
N ILE A 225 -25.83 -40.24 70.30
CA ILE A 225 -25.59 -39.77 71.67
C ILE A 225 -26.03 -38.31 71.84
N ARG A 226 -26.92 -38.13 72.82
CA ARG A 226 -27.39 -36.88 73.40
C ARG A 226 -26.22 -36.20 74.13
N ASP A 227 -26.23 -34.89 74.28
CA ASP A 227 -26.71 -34.27 75.54
C ASP A 227 -26.28 -32.80 75.73
N SER A 228 -27.25 -32.05 76.24
CA SER A 228 -27.26 -30.88 77.13
C SER A 228 -26.42 -29.61 76.87
N GLY A 229 -27.10 -28.46 77.00
CA GLY A 229 -26.46 -27.26 77.57
C GLY A 229 -27.03 -25.88 77.22
N LYS A 230 -28.17 -25.53 77.83
CA LYS A 230 -28.78 -24.18 78.02
C LYS A 230 -29.48 -23.49 76.85
#